data_AF-A0A948RDM5-F1
#
_entry.id   AF-A0A948RDM5-F1
#
_cell.length_a   1.000
_cell.length_b   1.000
_cell.length_c   1.000
_cell.angle_alpha   90.00
_cell.angle_beta   90.00
_cell.angle_gamma   90.00
#
_symmetry.space_group_name_H-M   'P 1'
#
loop_
_entity.id
_entity.type
_entity.pdbx_description
1 polymer ?
#
loop_
_entity_poly.entity_id
_entity_poly.type
_entity_poly.pdbx_seq_one_letter_code
_entity_poly.pdbx_strand_id
1 'polypeptide(L)'
;SGLARCGYCGKSLVGQDAKGGQFHYYVCGTLLKKGAGSCSAQYINSNRFEELIIGKIKEHILTYENLSQLVRLVNEEMDAAAGEYRERLDGITVELDNVNRRLERLYDAVETGTIELSDLAPRIQQMRQRQEQLLTSRMELENLLSDRRVELADLETVTEYVADLRGLLNESTLVERKAFIKSFVKEVTVTGNEVLLTYSIPMSVKGLSQETLAVPPIVHYGGQ
;
A
#
# COMPACT_ATOMS: atom_id res chain seq x y z
N SER A 1 6.39 17.97 -1.06
CA SER A 1 7.61 18.27 -1.86
C SER A 1 8.59 17.11 -1.69
N GLY A 2 9.42 16.77 -2.70
CA GLY A 2 10.54 15.82 -2.51
C GLY A 2 10.64 14.61 -3.46
N LEU A 3 9.68 14.41 -4.38
CA LEU A 3 9.71 13.23 -5.26
C LEU A 3 10.79 13.32 -6.35
N ALA A 4 11.00 14.52 -6.91
CA ALA A 4 11.96 14.75 -7.98
C ALA A 4 13.29 15.30 -7.45
N ARG A 5 14.41 14.73 -7.89
CA ARG A 5 15.78 15.07 -7.49
C ARG A 5 16.67 15.38 -8.69
N CYS A 6 17.65 16.23 -8.46
CA CYS A 6 18.71 16.52 -9.40
C CYS A 6 19.77 15.42 -9.35
N GLY A 7 20.05 14.75 -10.47
CA GLY A 7 21.07 13.71 -10.57
C GLY A 7 22.51 14.24 -10.52
N TYR A 8 22.72 15.55 -10.71
CA TYR A 8 24.05 16.16 -10.58
C TYR A 8 24.47 16.43 -9.13
N CYS A 9 23.55 16.85 -8.26
CA CYS A 9 23.88 17.26 -6.89
C CYS A 9 22.99 16.65 -5.80
N GLY A 10 22.04 15.78 -6.16
CA GLY A 10 21.16 15.06 -5.24
C GLY A 10 20.09 15.92 -4.54
N LYS A 11 20.06 17.24 -4.74
CA LYS A 11 19.05 18.12 -4.14
C LYS A 11 17.72 18.03 -4.87
N SER A 12 16.63 18.29 -4.14
CA SER A 12 15.27 18.28 -4.71
C SER A 12 15.10 19.33 -5.80
N LEU A 13 14.28 19.00 -6.79
CA LEU A 13 13.76 19.95 -7.76
C LEU A 13 12.58 20.72 -7.13
N VAL A 14 12.51 22.02 -7.40
CA VAL A 14 11.54 22.96 -6.85
C VAL A 14 10.78 23.61 -8.00
N GLY A 15 9.44 23.65 -7.91
CA GLY A 15 8.60 24.35 -8.87
C GLY A 15 8.80 25.87 -8.77
N GLN A 16 8.91 26.54 -9.91
CA GLN A 16 9.06 27.98 -10.06
C GLN A 16 8.17 28.49 -11.19
N ASP A 17 7.52 29.61 -10.91
CA ASP A 17 6.69 30.31 -11.89
C ASP A 17 7.52 31.37 -12.60
N ALA A 18 7.32 31.50 -13.90
CA ALA A 18 7.93 32.53 -14.73
C ALA A 18 6.86 33.30 -15.49
N LYS A 19 7.16 34.57 -15.81
CA LYS A 19 6.26 35.51 -16.52
C LYS A 19 4.85 35.55 -15.91
N GLY A 20 4.77 35.82 -14.60
CA GLY A 20 3.49 36.00 -13.91
C GLY A 20 2.62 34.74 -13.81
N GLY A 21 3.23 33.54 -13.84
CA GLY A 21 2.52 32.26 -13.77
C GLY A 21 2.16 31.66 -15.14
N GLN A 22 2.60 32.27 -16.24
CA GLN A 22 2.35 31.71 -17.58
C GLN A 22 3.19 30.46 -17.87
N PHE A 23 4.36 30.32 -17.24
CA PHE A 23 5.23 29.17 -17.41
C PHE A 23 5.65 28.61 -16.05
N HIS A 24 5.63 27.28 -15.94
CA HIS A 24 6.04 26.57 -14.73
C HIS A 24 7.25 25.68 -15.03
N TYR A 25 8.27 25.78 -14.18
CA TYR A 25 9.51 25.01 -14.32
C TYR A 25 9.89 24.31 -13.02
N TYR A 26 10.49 23.13 -13.13
CA TYR A 26 11.25 22.50 -12.06
C TYR A 26 12.71 22.94 -12.14
N VAL A 27 13.24 23.46 -11.03
CA VAL A 27 14.61 23.99 -10.91
C VAL A 27 15.34 23.28 -9.79
N CYS A 28 16.61 22.95 -9.99
CA CYS A 28 17.45 22.39 -8.94
C CYS A 28 17.54 23.35 -7.74
N GLY A 29 17.27 22.86 -6.53
CA GLY A 29 17.33 23.68 -5.32
C GLY A 29 18.69 24.29 -5.03
N THR A 30 19.80 23.68 -5.49
CA THR A 30 21.14 24.28 -5.41
C THR A 30 21.27 25.46 -6.36
N LEU A 31 20.89 25.27 -7.63
CA LEU A 31 20.91 26.31 -8.66
C LEU A 31 20.05 27.51 -8.25
N LEU A 32 18.85 27.24 -7.72
CA LEU A 32 17.90 28.26 -7.26
C LEU A 32 18.46 29.10 -6.11
N LYS A 33 19.17 28.48 -5.16
CA LYS A 33 19.68 29.17 -3.95
C LYS A 33 21.06 29.81 -4.14
N LYS A 34 21.94 29.20 -4.94
CA LYS A 34 23.35 29.61 -5.07
C LYS A 34 23.67 30.25 -6.43
N GLY A 35 22.72 30.29 -7.36
CA GLY A 35 22.88 30.92 -8.67
C GLY A 35 23.63 30.05 -9.69
N ALA A 36 23.80 30.61 -10.88
CA ALA A 36 24.41 29.94 -12.03
C ALA A 36 25.83 29.45 -11.71
N GLY A 37 26.22 28.29 -12.28
CA GLY A 37 27.52 27.65 -12.03
C GLY A 37 27.60 26.80 -10.76
N SER A 38 26.61 26.88 -9.86
CA SER A 38 26.57 26.05 -8.64
C SER A 38 26.08 24.61 -8.86
N CYS A 39 25.46 24.34 -10.01
CA CYS A 39 24.99 23.02 -10.45
C CYS A 39 24.78 23.04 -11.97
N SER A 40 25.10 21.94 -12.66
CA SER A 40 24.92 21.79 -14.13
C SER A 40 23.48 21.45 -14.55
N ALA A 41 22.52 21.48 -13.62
CA ALA A 41 21.13 21.20 -13.90
C ALA A 41 20.47 22.27 -14.77
N GLN A 42 19.57 21.85 -15.65
CA GLN A 42 18.76 22.75 -16.49
C GLN A 42 17.38 22.98 -15.89
N TYR A 43 16.68 24.00 -16.40
CA TYR A 43 15.28 24.26 -16.10
C TYR A 43 14.43 23.23 -16.87
N ILE A 44 13.53 22.56 -16.16
CA ILE A 44 12.68 21.52 -16.72
C ILE A 44 11.27 22.05 -16.83
N ASN A 45 10.65 21.99 -18.01
CA ASN A 45 9.25 22.40 -18.16
C ASN A 45 8.34 21.45 -17.36
N SER A 46 7.56 22.00 -16.42
CA SER A 46 6.77 21.19 -15.50
C SER A 46 5.72 20.36 -16.23
N ASN A 47 4.99 20.94 -17.18
CA ASN A 47 3.91 20.25 -17.88
C ASN A 47 4.44 19.05 -18.67
N ARG A 48 5.47 19.25 -19.50
CA ARG A 48 6.08 18.15 -20.28
C ARG A 48 6.65 17.06 -19.40
N PHE A 49 7.29 17.44 -18.29
CA PHE A 49 7.87 16.49 -17.36
C PHE A 49 6.79 15.66 -16.65
N GLU A 50 5.72 16.30 -16.18
CA GLU A 50 4.61 15.61 -15.53
C GLU A 50 3.84 14.71 -16.48
N GLU A 51 3.55 15.16 -17.71
CA GLU A 51 2.92 14.34 -18.75
C GLU A 51 3.73 13.08 -19.07
N LEU A 52 5.05 13.21 -19.18
CA LEU A 52 5.96 12.10 -19.43
C LEU A 52 5.92 11.06 -18.29
N ILE A 53 5.93 11.51 -17.03
CA ILE A 53 5.83 10.61 -15.86
C ILE A 53 4.47 9.91 -15.84
N ILE A 54 3.39 10.66 -16.03
CA ILE A 54 2.01 10.12 -16.01
C ILE A 54 1.83 9.10 -17.15
N GLY A 55 2.32 9.39 -18.35
CA GLY A 55 2.27 8.47 -19.48
C GLY A 55 2.91 7.13 -19.15
N LYS A 56 4.08 7.17 -18.49
CA LYS A 56 4.81 5.96 -18.11
C LYS A 56 4.16 5.17 -16.99
N ILE A 57 3.55 5.84 -16.02
CA ILE A 57 2.71 5.17 -15.02
C ILE A 57 1.53 4.44 -15.70
N LYS A 58 0.89 5.05 -16.69
CA LYS A 58 -0.22 4.41 -17.41
C LYS A 58 0.22 3.21 -18.25
N GLU A 59 1.37 3.32 -18.88
CA GLU A 59 1.94 2.30 -19.77
C GLU A 59 2.47 1.09 -18.99
N HIS A 60 3.14 1.33 -17.86
CA HIS A 60 3.90 0.30 -17.16
C HIS A 60 3.34 -0.12 -15.82
N ILE A 61 2.42 0.64 -15.22
CA ILE A 61 1.87 0.35 -13.89
C ILE A 61 0.38 0.06 -13.99
N LEU A 62 -0.39 1.01 -14.50
CA LEU A 62 -1.85 0.90 -14.63
C LEU A 62 -2.21 0.08 -15.86
N THR A 63 -1.68 -1.13 -15.98
CA THR A 63 -2.10 -2.12 -16.98
C THR A 63 -3.04 -3.12 -16.31
N TYR A 64 -3.92 -3.71 -17.12
CA TYR A 64 -4.79 -4.78 -16.64
C TYR A 64 -3.96 -5.92 -16.03
N GLU A 65 -2.95 -6.40 -16.76
CA GLU A 65 -2.09 -7.52 -16.32
C GLU A 65 -1.43 -7.28 -14.95
N ASN A 66 -0.90 -6.08 -14.73
CA ASN A 66 -0.27 -5.72 -13.46
C ASN A 66 -1.26 -5.63 -12.31
N LEU A 67 -2.41 -4.98 -12.52
CA LEU A 67 -3.42 -4.82 -11.48
C LEU A 67 -4.11 -6.16 -11.17
N SER A 68 -4.35 -7.01 -12.17
CA SER A 68 -4.81 -8.38 -11.97
C SER A 68 -3.80 -9.21 -11.17
N GLN A 69 -2.49 -9.08 -11.47
CA GLN A 69 -1.46 -9.75 -10.69
C GLN A 69 -1.39 -9.24 -9.25
N LEU A 70 -1.51 -7.93 -9.04
CA LEU A 70 -1.53 -7.33 -7.70
C LEU A 70 -2.73 -7.84 -6.89
N VAL A 71 -3.92 -7.85 -7.48
CA VAL A 71 -5.14 -8.38 -6.84
C VAL A 71 -4.97 -9.85 -6.52
N ARG A 72 -4.39 -10.65 -7.43
CA ARG A 72 -4.10 -12.06 -7.16
C ARG A 72 -3.16 -12.24 -5.96
N LEU A 73 -2.06 -11.48 -5.91
CA LEU A 73 -1.09 -11.55 -4.80
C LEU A 73 -1.73 -11.16 -3.46
N VAL A 74 -2.55 -10.10 -3.45
CA VAL A 74 -3.28 -9.68 -2.26
C VAL A 74 -4.26 -10.78 -1.83
N ASN A 75 -5.04 -11.34 -2.77
CA ASN A 75 -5.97 -12.44 -2.47
C ASN A 75 -5.23 -13.68 -1.93
N GLU A 76 -4.10 -14.06 -2.54
CA GLU A 76 -3.24 -15.16 -2.06
C GLU A 76 -2.74 -14.93 -0.63
N GLU A 77 -2.27 -13.71 -0.31
CA GLU A 77 -1.83 -13.34 1.05
C GLU A 77 -3.00 -13.33 2.04
N MET A 78 -4.17 -12.83 1.62
CA MET A 78 -5.38 -12.85 2.42
C MET A 78 -5.85 -14.28 2.72
N ASP A 79 -5.77 -15.19 1.74
CA ASP A 79 -6.11 -16.61 1.89
C ASP A 79 -5.14 -17.33 2.81
N ALA A 80 -3.84 -17.06 2.70
CA ALA A 80 -2.82 -17.64 3.59
C ALA A 80 -3.08 -17.25 5.05
N ALA A 81 -3.31 -15.97 5.33
CA ALA A 81 -3.65 -15.51 6.67
C ALA A 81 -5.04 -16.00 7.14
N ALA A 82 -5.99 -16.23 6.24
CA ALA A 82 -7.26 -16.88 6.58
C ALA A 82 -7.05 -18.36 6.97
N GLY A 83 -6.07 -19.04 6.38
CA GLY A 83 -5.64 -20.38 6.81
C GLY A 83 -5.18 -20.41 8.27
N GLU A 84 -4.30 -19.48 8.66
CA GLU A 84 -3.82 -19.36 10.05
C GLU A 84 -4.96 -19.13 11.05
N TYR A 85 -5.93 -18.26 10.70
CA TYR A 85 -7.10 -18.04 11.55
C TYR A 85 -7.99 -19.28 11.67
N ARG A 86 -8.15 -20.08 10.61
CA ARG A 86 -8.89 -21.35 10.67
C ARG A 86 -8.19 -22.37 11.57
N GLU A 87 -6.88 -22.53 11.44
CA GLU A 87 -6.11 -23.41 12.33
C GLU A 87 -6.25 -23.00 13.80
N ARG A 88 -6.24 -21.69 14.07
CA ARG A 88 -6.46 -21.16 15.42
C ARG A 88 -7.88 -21.43 15.93
N LEU A 89 -8.89 -21.33 15.07
CA LEU A 89 -10.28 -21.68 15.40
C LEU A 89 -10.43 -23.17 15.73
N ASP A 90 -9.79 -24.05 14.97
CA ASP A 90 -9.78 -25.49 15.25
C ASP A 90 -9.15 -25.76 16.62
N GLY A 91 -8.03 -25.11 16.93
CA GLY A 91 -7.39 -25.18 18.26
C GLY A 91 -8.31 -24.73 19.40
N ILE A 92 -8.99 -23.59 19.24
CA ILE A 92 -9.97 -23.08 20.22
C ILE A 92 -11.14 -24.05 20.40
N THR A 93 -11.61 -24.65 19.30
CA THR A 93 -12.72 -25.62 19.33
C THR A 93 -12.34 -26.86 20.13
N VAL A 94 -11.14 -27.41 19.91
CA VAL A 94 -10.60 -28.54 20.69
C VAL A 94 -10.43 -28.18 22.17
N GLU A 95 -9.95 -26.97 22.47
CA GLU A 95 -9.84 -26.51 23.87
C GLU A 95 -11.20 -26.36 24.56
N LEU A 96 -12.20 -25.80 23.86
CA LEU A 96 -13.57 -25.68 24.36
C LEU A 96 -14.15 -27.06 24.71
N ASP A 97 -14.00 -28.04 23.83
CA ASP A 97 -14.46 -29.40 24.07
C ASP A 97 -13.79 -30.02 25.31
N ASN A 98 -12.50 -29.78 25.51
CA ASN A 98 -11.78 -30.25 26.69
C ASN A 98 -12.29 -29.58 27.98
N VAL A 99 -12.48 -28.26 27.96
CA VAL A 99 -13.03 -27.51 29.09
C VAL A 99 -14.45 -27.97 29.42
N ASN A 100 -15.30 -28.17 28.41
CA ASN A 100 -16.67 -28.66 28.57
C ASN A 100 -16.69 -30.05 29.22
N ARG A 101 -15.90 -31.00 28.70
CA ARG A 101 -15.79 -32.35 29.30
C ARG A 101 -15.27 -32.32 30.74
N ARG A 102 -14.36 -31.40 31.06
CA ARG A 102 -13.88 -31.23 32.45
C ARG A 102 -14.95 -30.65 33.36
N LEU A 103 -15.72 -29.67 32.88
CA LEU A 103 -16.85 -29.11 33.60
C LEU A 103 -17.92 -30.18 33.87
N GLU A 104 -18.28 -30.98 32.87
CA GLU A 104 -19.21 -32.12 33.02
C GLU A 104 -18.76 -33.06 34.14
N ARG A 105 -17.50 -33.51 34.13
CA ARG A 105 -16.97 -34.37 35.20
C ARG A 105 -17.01 -33.73 36.59
N LEU A 106 -16.80 -32.41 36.67
CA LEU A 106 -16.90 -31.69 37.95
C LEU A 106 -18.36 -31.62 38.41
N TYR A 107 -19.32 -31.44 37.50
CA TYR A 107 -20.75 -31.47 37.82
C TYR A 107 -21.18 -32.87 38.27
N ASP A 108 -20.77 -33.93 37.56
CA ASP A 108 -21.05 -35.31 37.95
C ASP A 108 -20.51 -35.65 39.36
N ALA A 109 -19.31 -35.16 39.71
CA ALA A 109 -18.72 -35.36 41.02
C ALA A 109 -19.52 -34.69 42.15
N VAL A 110 -20.12 -33.53 41.87
CA VAL A 110 -21.03 -32.83 42.78
C VAL A 110 -22.36 -33.56 42.89
N GLU A 111 -22.95 -33.97 41.76
CA GLU A 111 -24.25 -34.67 41.73
C GLU A 111 -24.22 -36.02 42.45
N THR A 112 -23.11 -36.74 42.34
CA THR A 112 -22.90 -38.03 43.01
C THR A 112 -22.53 -37.90 44.49
N GLY A 113 -22.30 -36.69 44.99
CA GLY A 113 -21.86 -36.44 46.37
C GLY A 113 -20.46 -36.97 46.68
N THR A 114 -19.63 -37.17 45.65
CA THR A 114 -18.27 -37.72 45.83
C THR A 114 -17.35 -36.70 46.50
N ILE A 115 -17.57 -35.40 46.24
CA ILE A 115 -16.82 -34.27 46.81
C ILE A 115 -17.82 -33.14 47.12
N GLU A 116 -17.58 -32.41 48.20
CA GLU A 116 -18.39 -31.24 48.56
C GLU A 116 -18.28 -30.11 47.53
N LEU A 117 -19.41 -29.46 47.24
CA LEU A 117 -19.46 -28.36 46.28
C LEU A 117 -18.52 -27.21 46.65
N SER A 118 -18.31 -26.94 47.93
CA SER A 118 -17.40 -25.89 48.41
C SER A 118 -15.96 -26.08 47.91
N ASP A 119 -15.52 -27.34 47.78
CA ASP A 119 -14.15 -27.66 47.36
C ASP A 119 -13.98 -27.55 45.84
N LEU A 120 -15.06 -27.82 45.08
CA LEU A 120 -15.05 -27.76 43.62
C LEU A 120 -15.46 -26.40 43.05
N ALA A 121 -16.17 -25.56 43.81
CA ALA A 121 -16.68 -24.26 43.35
C ALA A 121 -15.58 -23.35 42.76
N PRO A 122 -14.39 -23.17 43.38
CA PRO A 122 -13.33 -22.35 42.78
C PRO A 122 -12.84 -22.91 41.43
N ARG A 123 -12.78 -24.24 41.32
CA ARG A 123 -12.32 -24.91 40.10
C ARG A 123 -13.33 -24.80 38.97
N ILE A 124 -14.63 -24.95 39.28
CA ILE A 124 -15.72 -24.74 38.34
C ILE A 124 -15.72 -23.30 37.83
N GLN A 125 -15.56 -22.33 38.74
CA GLN A 125 -15.50 -20.92 38.36
C GLN A 125 -14.32 -20.63 37.41
N GLN A 126 -13.14 -21.15 37.73
CA GLN A 126 -11.96 -21.01 36.86
C GLN A 126 -12.20 -21.61 35.46
N MET A 127 -12.82 -22.79 35.38
CA MET A 127 -13.11 -23.44 34.10
C MET A 127 -14.16 -22.68 33.29
N ARG A 128 -15.21 -22.14 33.93
CA ARG A 128 -16.19 -21.26 33.28
C ARG A 128 -15.55 -19.98 32.74
N GLN A 129 -14.66 -19.36 33.52
CA GLN A 129 -13.93 -18.17 33.05
C GLN A 129 -13.07 -18.49 31.81
N ARG A 130 -12.40 -19.65 31.80
CA ARG A 130 -11.64 -20.09 30.62
C ARG A 130 -12.55 -20.37 29.43
N GLN A 131 -13.71 -20.99 29.65
CA GLN A 131 -14.71 -21.24 28.61
C GLN A 131 -15.19 -19.92 27.97
N GLU A 132 -15.52 -18.93 28.80
CA GLU A 132 -15.95 -17.60 28.34
C GLU A 132 -14.88 -16.91 27.50
N GLN A 133 -13.62 -16.92 27.96
CA GLN A 133 -12.49 -16.37 27.20
C GLN A 133 -12.35 -17.03 25.82
N LEU A 134 -12.45 -18.35 25.77
CA LEU A 134 -12.35 -19.10 24.51
C LEU A 134 -13.52 -18.79 23.56
N LEU A 135 -14.74 -18.64 24.08
CA LEU A 135 -15.91 -18.26 23.28
C LEU A 135 -15.77 -16.84 22.71
N THR A 136 -15.28 -15.88 23.51
CA THR A 136 -14.99 -14.52 23.03
C THR A 136 -13.95 -14.54 21.91
N SER A 137 -12.81 -15.23 22.12
CA SER A 137 -11.78 -15.35 21.09
C SER A 137 -12.28 -16.06 19.83
N ARG A 138 -13.18 -17.04 19.95
CA ARG A 138 -13.80 -17.69 18.79
C ARG A 138 -14.62 -16.69 17.98
N MET A 139 -15.48 -15.92 18.65
CA MET A 139 -16.35 -14.93 18.01
C MET A 139 -15.54 -13.84 17.30
N GLU A 140 -14.45 -13.36 17.92
CA GLU A 140 -13.53 -12.39 17.31
C GLU A 140 -12.91 -12.92 16.01
N LEU A 141 -12.43 -14.17 16.01
CA LEU A 141 -11.83 -14.80 14.82
C LEU A 141 -12.88 -15.11 13.74
N GLU A 142 -14.08 -15.55 14.11
CA GLU A 142 -15.20 -15.77 13.19
C GLU A 142 -15.59 -14.46 12.46
N ASN A 143 -15.64 -13.34 13.19
CA ASN A 143 -15.91 -12.02 12.60
C ASN A 143 -14.81 -11.60 11.62
N LEU A 144 -13.52 -11.75 11.99
CA LEU A 144 -12.39 -11.43 11.11
C LEU A 144 -12.41 -12.24 9.80
N LEU A 145 -12.79 -13.52 9.87
CA LEU A 145 -12.92 -14.37 8.70
C LEU A 145 -14.14 -14.03 7.83
N SER A 146 -15.24 -13.58 8.45
CA SER A 146 -16.45 -13.17 7.74
C SER A 146 -16.23 -11.88 6.95
N ASP A 147 -15.69 -10.84 7.59
CA ASP A 147 -15.43 -9.55 6.95
C ASP A 147 -14.47 -9.70 5.76
N ARG A 148 -13.43 -10.51 5.92
CA ARG A 148 -12.43 -10.76 4.87
C ARG A 148 -12.98 -11.46 3.62
N ARG A 149 -13.98 -12.34 3.75
CA ARG A 149 -14.60 -13.01 2.58
C ARG A 149 -15.32 -12.03 1.66
N VAL A 150 -15.75 -10.88 2.17
CA VAL A 150 -16.43 -9.83 1.40
C VAL A 150 -15.43 -8.96 0.63
N GLU A 151 -14.17 -8.91 1.05
CA GLU A 151 -13.12 -8.05 0.47
C GLU A 151 -12.37 -8.67 -0.73
N LEU A 152 -12.57 -9.95 -1.04
CA LEU A 152 -11.92 -10.59 -2.19
C LEU A 152 -12.42 -9.92 -3.48
N ALA A 153 -11.56 -9.10 -4.08
CA ALA A 153 -11.87 -8.37 -5.29
C ALA A 153 -12.03 -9.34 -6.47
N ASP A 154 -13.16 -9.23 -7.17
CA ASP A 154 -13.39 -9.96 -8.41
C ASP A 154 -12.52 -9.39 -9.53
N LEU A 155 -11.98 -10.26 -10.39
CA LEU A 155 -11.14 -9.86 -11.51
C LEU A 155 -11.89 -8.92 -12.48
N GLU A 156 -13.21 -9.00 -12.53
CA GLU A 156 -14.06 -8.13 -13.36
C GLU A 156 -14.03 -6.68 -12.85
N THR A 157 -14.16 -6.47 -11.53
CA THR A 157 -13.99 -5.13 -10.91
C THR A 157 -12.62 -4.51 -11.18
N VAL A 158 -11.57 -5.32 -11.33
CA VAL A 158 -10.21 -4.81 -11.61
C VAL A 158 -10.18 -4.01 -12.91
N THR A 159 -10.91 -4.43 -13.93
CA THR A 159 -10.94 -3.72 -15.23
C THR A 159 -11.54 -2.33 -15.10
N GLU A 160 -12.63 -2.20 -14.34
CA GLU A 160 -13.29 -0.93 -14.06
C GLU A 160 -12.38 -0.03 -13.23
N TYR A 161 -11.74 -0.56 -12.18
CA TYR A 161 -10.74 0.16 -11.40
C TYR A 161 -9.56 0.65 -12.26
N VAL A 162 -9.05 -0.15 -13.20
CA VAL A 162 -7.98 0.30 -14.11
C VAL A 162 -8.43 1.50 -14.93
N ALA A 163 -9.65 1.44 -15.47
CA ALA A 163 -10.23 2.52 -16.27
C ALA A 163 -10.42 3.80 -15.44
N ASP A 164 -10.99 3.67 -14.25
CA ASP A 164 -11.24 4.77 -13.33
C ASP A 164 -9.93 5.43 -12.87
N LEU A 165 -8.92 4.64 -12.50
CA LEU A 165 -7.60 5.16 -12.10
C LEU A 165 -6.91 5.90 -13.26
N ARG A 166 -7.05 5.40 -14.49
CA ARG A 166 -6.53 6.08 -15.69
C ARG A 166 -7.29 7.38 -15.99
N GLY A 167 -8.60 7.42 -15.74
CA GLY A 167 -9.47 8.59 -15.86
C GLY A 167 -9.16 9.65 -14.81
N LEU A 168 -9.06 9.27 -13.54
CA LEU A 168 -8.67 10.15 -12.44
C LEU A 168 -7.33 10.82 -12.71
N LEU A 169 -6.34 10.11 -13.24
CA LEU A 169 -5.06 10.71 -13.63
C LEU A 169 -5.19 11.80 -14.72
N ASN A 170 -6.21 11.73 -15.58
CA ASN A 170 -6.48 12.72 -16.61
C ASN A 170 -7.30 13.91 -16.11
N GLU A 171 -8.21 13.73 -15.16
CA GLU A 171 -9.18 14.76 -14.76
C GLU A 171 -8.84 15.43 -13.43
N SER A 172 -7.92 14.86 -12.65
CA SER A 172 -7.61 15.34 -11.31
C SER A 172 -6.79 16.63 -11.28
N THR A 173 -6.92 17.33 -10.16
CA THR A 173 -6.12 18.53 -9.86
C THR A 173 -4.64 18.19 -9.67
N LEU A 174 -3.75 19.19 -9.79
CA LEU A 174 -2.30 19.03 -9.58
C LEU A 174 -1.95 18.42 -8.20
N VAL A 175 -2.76 18.66 -7.17
CA VAL A 175 -2.55 18.15 -5.82
C VAL A 175 -2.86 16.66 -5.75
N GLU A 176 -3.98 16.24 -6.31
CA GLU A 176 -4.44 14.85 -6.36
C GLU A 176 -3.51 14.00 -7.23
N ARG A 177 -3.13 14.48 -8.42
CA ARG A 177 -2.14 13.82 -9.29
C ARG A 177 -0.84 13.56 -8.55
N LYS A 178 -0.38 14.53 -7.76
CA LYS A 178 0.88 14.40 -7.01
C LYS A 178 0.80 13.39 -5.87
N ALA A 179 -0.34 13.31 -5.19
CA ALA A 179 -0.57 12.29 -4.17
C ALA A 179 -0.62 10.89 -4.80
N PHE A 180 -1.31 10.78 -5.94
CA PHE A 180 -1.41 9.54 -6.71
C PHE A 180 -0.05 9.07 -7.23
N ILE A 181 0.73 9.93 -7.88
CA ILE A 181 2.06 9.56 -8.41
C ILE A 181 2.98 9.04 -7.27
N LYS A 182 2.86 9.60 -6.08
CA LYS A 182 3.67 9.19 -4.91
C LYS A 182 3.35 7.80 -4.37
N SER A 183 2.18 7.22 -4.66
CA SER A 183 1.91 5.83 -4.25
C SER A 183 2.68 4.84 -5.13
N PHE A 184 2.92 5.19 -6.39
CA PHE A 184 3.56 4.33 -7.39
C PHE A 184 5.04 4.61 -7.63
N VAL A 185 5.49 5.84 -7.38
CA VAL A 185 6.85 6.30 -7.64
C VAL A 185 7.53 6.64 -6.32
N LYS A 186 8.64 5.97 -6.05
CA LYS A 186 9.51 6.22 -4.90
C LYS A 186 10.33 7.49 -5.11
N GLU A 187 10.92 7.65 -6.29
CA GLU A 187 11.80 8.78 -6.61
C GLU A 187 11.90 8.99 -8.13
N VAL A 188 12.06 10.26 -8.54
CA VAL A 188 12.38 10.65 -9.90
C VAL A 188 13.71 11.39 -9.91
N THR A 189 14.72 10.90 -10.62
CA THR A 189 16.03 11.57 -10.70
C THR A 189 16.24 12.12 -12.11
N VAL A 190 16.61 13.40 -12.21
CA VAL A 190 16.81 14.07 -13.51
C VAL A 190 18.27 14.45 -13.71
N THR A 191 18.88 13.95 -14.77
CA THR A 191 20.27 14.20 -15.16
C THR A 191 20.33 14.67 -16.61
N GLY A 192 20.48 15.98 -16.81
CA GLY A 192 20.46 16.55 -18.16
C GLY A 192 19.12 16.31 -18.84
N ASN A 193 19.15 15.56 -19.94
CA ASN A 193 17.96 15.17 -20.70
C ASN A 193 17.46 13.77 -20.32
N GLU A 194 17.93 13.18 -19.22
CA GLU A 194 17.53 11.85 -18.78
C GLU A 194 16.76 11.91 -17.46
N VAL A 195 15.74 11.07 -17.34
CA VAL A 195 14.91 10.92 -16.15
C VAL A 195 14.86 9.46 -15.75
N LEU A 196 15.38 9.16 -14.56
CA LEU A 196 15.29 7.85 -13.93
C LEU A 196 14.07 7.81 -13.00
N LEU A 197 13.09 6.98 -13.34
CA LEU A 197 11.94 6.65 -12.49
C LEU A 197 12.26 5.44 -11.63
N THR A 198 12.09 5.57 -10.31
CA THR A 198 12.16 4.46 -9.36
C THR A 198 10.78 4.21 -8.78
N TYR A 199 10.24 3.00 -8.97
CA TYR A 199 8.90 2.64 -8.53
C TYR A 199 8.87 2.14 -7.08
N SER A 200 7.74 2.31 -6.38
CA SER A 200 7.55 1.93 -4.97
C SER A 200 6.83 0.60 -4.76
N ILE A 201 6.22 0.01 -5.80
CA ILE A 201 5.45 -1.24 -5.67
C ILE A 201 6.33 -2.45 -6.01
N PRO A 202 6.22 -3.58 -5.29
CA PRO A 202 6.79 -4.85 -5.72
C PRO A 202 5.97 -5.43 -6.88
N MET A 203 5.94 -4.75 -8.03
CA MET A 203 5.41 -5.34 -9.25
C MET A 203 6.57 -5.95 -10.02
N SER A 204 6.48 -7.24 -10.32
CA SER A 204 7.34 -7.89 -11.31
C SER A 204 6.93 -7.42 -12.72
N VAL A 205 6.94 -6.12 -12.98
CA VAL A 205 6.79 -5.60 -14.35
C VAL A 205 8.11 -5.88 -15.07
N LYS A 206 8.29 -7.09 -15.61
CA LYS A 206 9.47 -7.49 -16.40
C LYS A 206 10.83 -7.00 -15.82
N GLY A 207 11.03 -7.06 -14.51
CA GLY A 207 12.29 -6.65 -13.86
C GLY A 207 12.57 -5.14 -13.80
N LEU A 208 11.57 -4.27 -14.04
CA LEU A 208 11.73 -2.80 -13.96
C LEU A 208 11.56 -2.31 -12.52
N SER A 209 12.63 -2.32 -11.74
CA SER A 209 12.72 -1.47 -10.52
C SER A 209 13.04 -0.01 -10.86
N GLN A 210 13.60 0.22 -12.06
CA GLN A 210 14.08 1.50 -12.55
C GLN A 210 13.93 1.61 -14.08
N GLU A 211 13.54 2.79 -14.58
CA GLU A 211 13.46 3.08 -16.02
C GLU A 211 14.07 4.46 -16.32
N THR A 212 14.90 4.58 -17.36
CA THR A 212 15.50 5.85 -17.82
C THR A 212 14.76 6.38 -19.06
N LEU A 213 14.37 7.65 -19.04
CA LEU A 213 13.57 8.31 -20.06
C LEU A 213 14.27 9.55 -20.59
N ALA A 214 14.11 9.84 -21.89
CA ALA A 214 14.61 11.09 -22.47
C ALA A 214 13.59 12.24 -22.26
N VAL A 215 14.05 13.39 -21.79
CA VAL A 215 13.27 14.64 -21.71
C VAL A 215 13.82 15.62 -22.75
N PRO A 216 12.98 16.11 -23.68
CA PRO A 216 13.41 17.09 -24.66
C PRO A 216 13.75 18.43 -23.97
N PRO A 217 14.93 19.02 -24.22
CA PRO A 217 15.30 20.31 -23.66
C PRO A 217 14.42 21.42 -24.27
N ILE A 218 14.03 22.41 -23.47
CA ILE A 218 13.53 23.69 -23.98
C ILE A 218 14.65 24.71 -23.82
N VAL A 219 15.56 24.74 -24.78
CA VAL A 219 16.52 25.84 -24.88
C VAL A 219 15.84 26.96 -25.65
N HIS A 220 15.26 27.94 -24.94
CA HIS A 220 15.08 29.26 -25.54
C HIS A 220 16.37 30.04 -25.29
N TYR A 221 17.24 30.11 -26.29
CA TYR A 221 18.25 31.16 -26.37
C TYR A 221 17.50 32.49 -26.58
N GLY A 222 17.03 33.10 -25.49
CA GLY A 222 16.56 34.47 -25.47
C GLY A 222 17.74 35.39 -25.18
N GLY A 223 18.39 35.88 -26.24
CA GLY A 223 19.49 36.84 -26.12
C GLY A 223 20.09 37.24 -27.46
N GLN A 224 19.39 38.12 -28.18
CA GLN A 224 19.98 39.26 -28.90
C GLN A 224 19.04 40.45 -28.75
#